data_AF-A0A7V3BTD9-F1
#
_entry.id   AF-A0A7V3BTD9-F1
#
_cell.length_a   1.000
_cell.length_b   1.000
_cell.length_c   1.000
_cell.angle_alpha   90.00
_cell.angle_beta   90.00
_cell.angle_gamma   90.00
#
_symmetry.space_group_name_H-M   'P 1'
#
loop_
_entity.id
_entity.type
_entity.pdbx_description
1 polymer ?
#
loop_
_entity_poly.entity_id
_entity_poly.type
_entity_poly.pdbx_seq_one_letter_code
_entity_poly.pdbx_strand_id
1 'polypeptide(L)'
;MGERQTSEADLPGADLVRKGIADLERGEESVEAFLVSIGAPRLARLGIVVRSPLRSPEHGLYAVLARDEGDDAHSRYNALVRRLVSFERAAECVR
;
A
#
# COMPACT_ATOMS: atom_id res chain seq x y z
N MET A 1 -6.36 25.49 17.83
CA MET A 1 -7.36 24.42 17.88
C MET A 1 -7.12 23.55 16.65
N GLY A 2 -6.54 22.36 16.83
CA GLY A 2 -6.27 21.37 15.77
C GLY A 2 -5.10 21.73 14.84
N GLU A 3 -4.28 20.84 14.29
CA GLU A 3 -4.46 19.40 14.07
C GLU A 3 -3.09 18.69 13.93
N ARG A 4 -2.98 17.49 14.51
CA ARG A 4 -1.78 16.64 14.56
C ARG A 4 -1.44 16.02 13.18
N GLN A 5 -0.90 16.79 12.24
CA GLN A 5 -0.61 16.28 10.89
C GLN A 5 0.79 15.63 10.71
N THR A 6 1.59 15.53 11.78
CA THR A 6 3.00 15.08 11.69
C THR A 6 3.24 13.60 11.97
N SER A 7 2.23 12.77 12.25
CA SER A 7 2.48 11.39 12.71
C SER A 7 2.26 10.30 11.66
N GLU A 8 1.47 10.53 10.62
CA GLU A 8 1.22 9.50 9.58
C GLU A 8 2.31 9.46 8.50
N ALA A 9 2.91 10.60 8.17
CA ALA A 9 3.93 10.70 7.11
C ALA A 9 5.29 10.09 7.48
N ASP A 10 5.58 9.94 8.78
CA ASP A 10 6.84 9.38 9.29
C ASP A 10 6.78 7.84 9.45
N LEU A 11 5.60 7.24 9.23
CA LEU A 11 5.43 5.80 9.39
C LEU A 11 6.13 5.03 8.26
N PRO A 12 6.81 3.92 8.56
CA PRO A 12 7.51 3.14 7.56
C PRO A 12 6.50 2.54 6.57
N GLY A 13 6.47 3.06 5.34
CA GLY A 13 5.53 2.64 4.30
C GLY A 13 4.40 3.62 4.00
N ALA A 14 4.32 4.76 4.71
CA ALA A 14 3.33 5.80 4.46
C ALA A 14 3.41 6.36 3.03
N ASP A 15 4.63 6.55 2.52
CA ASP A 15 4.88 6.97 1.13
C ASP A 15 4.27 6.00 0.10
N LEU A 16 4.41 4.69 0.32
CA LEU A 16 3.82 3.67 -0.56
C LEU A 16 2.29 3.74 -0.55
N VAL A 17 1.70 3.92 0.63
CA VAL A 17 0.24 4.01 0.75
C VAL A 17 -0.28 5.26 0.05
N ARG A 18 0.38 6.41 0.28
CA ARG A 18 0.01 7.68 -0.35
C ARG A 18 0.14 7.60 -1.86
N LYS A 19 1.24 7.06 -2.35
CA LYS A 19 1.49 6.90 -3.79
C LYS A 19 0.47 5.95 -4.42
N GLY A 20 0.21 4.80 -3.81
CA GLY A 20 -0.79 3.85 -4.30
C GLY A 20 -2.20 4.41 -4.35
N ILE A 21 -2.61 5.22 -3.36
CA ILE A 21 -3.91 5.92 -3.41
C ILE A 21 -3.94 6.93 -4.56
N ALA A 22 -2.87 7.71 -4.75
CA ALA A 22 -2.79 8.66 -5.84
C ALA A 22 -2.82 7.98 -7.21
N ASP A 23 -2.15 6.83 -7.36
CA ASP A 23 -2.18 6.02 -8.58
C ASP A 23 -3.58 5.48 -8.85
N LEU A 24 -4.29 4.97 -7.82
CA LEU A 24 -5.68 4.53 -7.95
C LEU A 24 -6.63 5.68 -8.34
N GLU A 25 -6.46 6.87 -7.77
CA GLU A 25 -7.26 8.05 -8.14
C GLU A 25 -7.02 8.49 -9.59
N ARG A 26 -5.83 8.18 -10.14
CA ARG A 26 -5.48 8.39 -11.54
C ARG A 26 -5.92 7.25 -12.45
N GLY A 27 -6.41 6.13 -11.89
CA GLY A 27 -6.73 4.91 -12.62
C GLY A 27 -5.50 4.15 -13.09
N GLU A 28 -4.35 4.32 -12.43
CA GLU A 28 -3.09 3.67 -12.77
C GLU A 28 -2.89 2.38 -11.95
N GLU A 29 -2.63 1.29 -12.67
CA GLU A 29 -2.39 -0.03 -12.09
C GLU A 29 -0.89 -0.20 -11.76
N SER A 30 -0.39 0.61 -10.83
CA SER A 30 1.00 0.54 -10.38
C SER A 30 1.20 -0.49 -9.25
N VAL A 31 2.47 -0.84 -9.00
CA VAL A 31 2.91 -1.71 -7.88
C VAL A 31 2.33 -1.23 -6.55
N GLU A 32 2.39 0.08 -6.28
CA GLU A 32 1.83 0.68 -5.07
C GLU A 32 0.29 0.63 -5.05
N ALA A 33 -0.37 0.84 -6.18
CA ALA A 33 -1.83 0.76 -6.33
C ALA A 33 -2.36 -0.66 -6.01
N PHE A 34 -1.65 -1.68 -6.51
CA PHE A 34 -1.95 -3.06 -6.16
C PHE A 34 -1.67 -3.33 -4.68
N LEU A 35 -0.54 -2.86 -4.15
CA LEU A 35 -0.18 -3.06 -2.75
C LEU A 35 -1.23 -2.47 -1.79
N VAL A 36 -1.68 -1.23 -2.00
CA VAL A 36 -2.74 -0.64 -1.17
C VAL A 36 -4.09 -1.31 -1.36
N SER A 37 -4.34 -1.89 -2.54
CA SER A 37 -5.54 -2.70 -2.78
C SER A 37 -5.51 -4.02 -2.00
N ILE A 38 -4.34 -4.65 -1.83
CA ILE A 38 -4.16 -5.82 -0.95
C ILE A 38 -4.47 -5.44 0.51
N GLY A 39 -3.92 -4.31 0.96
CA GLY A 39 -4.13 -3.78 2.32
C GLY A 39 -5.48 -3.11 2.56
N ALA A 40 -6.28 -2.89 1.51
CA ALA A 40 -7.53 -2.13 1.58
C ALA A 40 -8.47 -2.48 2.75
N PRO A 41 -8.78 -3.77 3.04
CA PRO A 41 -9.66 -4.09 4.17
C PRO A 41 -9.09 -3.70 5.53
N ARG A 42 -7.77 -3.66 5.68
CA ARG A 42 -7.09 -3.34 6.94
C ARG A 42 -6.80 -1.85 7.07
N LEU A 43 -6.41 -1.19 5.98
CA LEU A 43 -6.37 0.26 5.84
C LEU A 43 -7.74 0.89 6.14
N ALA A 44 -8.84 0.28 5.69
CA ALA A 44 -10.19 0.74 6.00
C ALA A 44 -10.49 0.72 7.51
N ARG A 45 -9.99 -0.28 8.26
CA ARG A 45 -10.10 -0.33 9.73
C ARG A 45 -9.31 0.79 10.40
N LEU A 46 -8.20 1.19 9.78
CA LEU A 46 -7.38 2.34 10.18
C LEU A 46 -7.98 3.68 9.73
N GLY A 47 -9.14 3.71 9.09
CA GLY A 47 -9.79 4.93 8.60
C GLY A 47 -9.25 5.44 7.27
N ILE A 48 -8.35 4.70 6.61
CA ILE A 48 -7.79 5.02 5.30
C ILE A 48 -8.69 4.39 4.24
N VAL A 49 -9.38 5.23 3.47
CA VAL A 49 -10.34 4.77 2.46
C VAL A 49 -9.65 4.57 1.12
N VAL A 50 -9.50 3.31 0.70
CA VAL A 50 -9.05 2.96 -0.65
C VAL A 50 -10.26 2.94 -1.58
N ARG A 51 -10.37 3.94 -2.45
CA ARG A 51 -11.46 4.03 -3.44
C ARG A 51 -11.13 3.13 -4.62
N SER A 52 -12.04 2.19 -4.91
CA SER A 52 -11.93 1.23 -6.03
C SER A 52 -10.70 0.31 -5.95
N PRO A 53 -10.61 -0.60 -4.96
CA PRO A 53 -9.55 -1.58 -4.91
C PRO A 53 -9.52 -2.45 -6.17
N LEU A 54 -8.32 -2.73 -6.67
CA LEU A 54 -8.11 -3.51 -7.89
C LEU A 54 -8.57 -4.96 -7.71
N ARG A 55 -9.02 -5.57 -8.82
CA ARG A 55 -9.48 -6.97 -8.82
C ARG A 55 -8.26 -7.89 -8.78
N SER A 56 -8.24 -8.85 -7.85
CA SER A 56 -7.10 -9.78 -7.65
C SER A 56 -5.76 -9.06 -7.49
N PRO A 57 -5.62 -8.17 -6.48
CA PRO A 57 -4.48 -7.26 -6.41
C PRO A 57 -3.16 -7.98 -6.12
N GLU A 58 -3.19 -9.15 -5.48
CA GLU A 58 -2.04 -10.02 -5.27
C GLU A 58 -1.47 -10.55 -6.60
N HIS A 59 -2.33 -11.08 -7.48
CA HIS A 59 -1.93 -11.56 -8.80
C HIS A 59 -1.46 -10.42 -9.69
N GLY A 60 -2.14 -9.26 -9.67
CA GLY A 60 -1.75 -8.08 -10.43
C GLY A 60 -0.37 -7.57 -10.00
N LEU A 61 -0.13 -7.43 -8.70
CA LEU A 61 1.17 -7.05 -8.14
C LEU A 61 2.26 -8.01 -8.60
N TYR A 62 2.04 -9.32 -8.43
CA TYR A 62 3.02 -10.32 -8.83
C TYR A 62 3.29 -10.28 -10.34
N ALA A 63 2.26 -10.12 -11.18
CA ALA A 63 2.43 -10.05 -12.62
C ALA A 63 3.24 -8.82 -13.05
N VAL A 64 3.01 -7.65 -12.44
CA VAL A 64 3.81 -6.44 -12.71
C VAL A 64 5.26 -6.65 -12.28
N LEU A 65 5.49 -7.17 -11.07
CA LEU A 65 6.83 -7.44 -10.55
C LEU A 65 7.57 -8.51 -11.37
N ALA A 66 6.89 -9.58 -11.78
CA ALA A 66 7.46 -10.65 -12.61
C ALA A 66 7.85 -10.16 -14.00
N ARG A 67 7.14 -9.15 -14.54
CA ARG A 67 7.49 -8.53 -15.82
C ARG A 67 8.70 -7.61 -15.72
N ASP A 68 8.89 -6.93 -14.59
CA ASP A 68 9.97 -5.97 -14.38
C ASP A 68 11.26 -6.64 -13.86
N GLU A 69 11.16 -7.50 -12.85
CA GLU A 69 12.31 -8.05 -12.10
C GLU A 69 12.47 -9.58 -12.23
N GLY A 70 11.58 -10.27 -12.96
CA GLY A 70 11.73 -11.70 -13.24
C GLY A 70 11.84 -12.56 -11.97
N ASP A 71 13.04 -13.11 -11.71
CA ASP A 71 13.32 -14.01 -10.57
C ASP A 71 13.27 -13.27 -9.21
N ASP A 72 13.62 -11.98 -9.20
CA ASP A 72 13.60 -11.14 -7.99
C ASP A 72 12.20 -10.64 -7.61
N ALA A 73 11.20 -10.87 -8.46
CA ALA A 73 9.81 -10.44 -8.23
C ALA A 73 9.27 -10.93 -6.89
N HIS A 74 9.61 -12.14 -6.48
CA HIS A 74 9.18 -12.73 -5.22
C HIS A 74 9.81 -12.01 -4.01
N SER A 75 11.08 -11.64 -4.12
CA SER A 75 11.82 -10.91 -3.08
C SER A 75 11.26 -9.50 -2.92
N ARG A 76 11.05 -8.81 -4.06
CA ARG A 76 10.44 -7.48 -4.13
C ARG A 76 9.02 -7.46 -3.57
N TYR A 77 8.19 -8.43 -3.96
CA TYR A 77 6.84 -8.62 -3.42
C TYR A 77 6.86 -8.74 -1.89
N ASN A 78 7.68 -9.65 -1.35
CA ASN A 78 7.79 -9.85 0.09
C ASN A 78 8.33 -8.63 0.83
N ALA A 79 9.20 -7.84 0.21
CA ALA A 79 9.71 -6.59 0.78
C ALA A 79 8.59 -5.54 0.88
N LEU A 80 7.78 -5.39 -0.18
CA LEU A 80 6.65 -4.47 -0.24
C LEU A 80 5.54 -4.85 0.76
N VAL A 81 5.15 -6.13 0.78
CA VAL A 81 4.14 -6.64 1.72
C VAL A 81 4.60 -6.42 3.17
N ARG A 82 5.87 -6.73 3.50
CA ARG A 82 6.38 -6.47 4.86
C ARG A 82 6.36 -5.00 5.23
N ARG A 83 6.64 -4.10 4.28
CA ARG A 83 6.60 -2.66 4.50
C ARG A 83 5.18 -2.16 4.72
N LEU A 84 4.20 -2.66 3.96
CA LEU A 84 2.78 -2.38 4.18
C LEU A 84 2.33 -2.85 5.57
N VAL A 85 2.63 -4.10 5.95
CA VAL A 85 2.28 -4.64 7.27
C VAL A 85 2.95 -3.84 8.41
N SER A 86 4.17 -3.35 8.20
CA SER A 86 4.84 -2.47 9.17
C SER A 86 4.12 -1.14 9.32
N PHE A 87 3.66 -0.54 8.22
CA PHE A 87 2.82 0.67 8.25
C PHE A 87 1.52 0.41 9.01
N GLU A 88 0.80 -0.65 8.65
CA GLU A 88 -0.48 -1.01 9.28
C GLU A 88 -0.31 -1.17 10.79
N ARG A 89 0.70 -1.93 11.24
CA ARG A 89 0.99 -2.11 12.67
C ARG A 89 1.34 -0.81 13.38
N ALA A 90 2.13 0.05 12.75
CA ALA A 90 2.51 1.32 13.35
C ALA A 90 1.30 2.26 13.46
N ALA A 91 0.45 2.31 12.43
CA ALA A 91 -0.80 3.05 12.44
C ALA A 91 -1.82 2.49 13.45
N GLU A 92 -1.90 1.16 13.61
CA GLU A 92 -2.70 0.51 14.65
C GLU A 92 -2.21 0.90 16.06
N CYS A 93 -0.90 1.12 16.26
CA CYS A 93 -0.34 1.46 17.58
C CYS A 93 -0.52 2.94 17.97
N VAL A 94 -0.65 3.85 17.00
CA VAL A 94 -0.81 5.29 17.24
C VAL A 94 -2.29 5.66 17.47
N ARG A 95 -3.23 4.75 17.17
CA ARG A 95 -4.67 4.95 17.26
C ARG A 95 -5.25 4.44 18.58
#